data_AF-A0A174CE26-F1
#
_entry.id   AF-A0A174CE26-F1
#
_cell.length_a   1.000
_cell.length_b   1.000
_cell.length_c   1.000
_cell.angle_alpha   90.00
_cell.angle_beta   90.00
_cell.angle_gamma   90.00
#
_symmetry.space_group_name_H-M   'P 1'
#
loop_
_entity.id
_entity.type
_entity.pdbx_description
1 polymer ?
#
loop_
_entity_poly.entity_id
_entity_poly.type
_entity_poly.pdbx_seq_one_letter_code
_entity_poly.pdbx_strand_id
1 'polypeptide(L)' 'MKAKELNGYYYCFSFDEWSHDLYSITEMSRKEAILTAIDNGVRLYLVKYRKGKQQGSKKRIATKNMA' A
#
# COMPACT_ATOMS: atom_id res chain seq x y z
N MET A 1 3.89 -22.36 -4.94
CA MET A 1 4.35 -21.20 -5.74
C MET A 1 5.43 -20.47 -4.95
N LYS A 2 6.57 -20.10 -5.53
CA LYS A 2 7.49 -19.17 -4.84
C LYS A 2 6.75 -17.84 -4.71
N ALA A 3 6.60 -17.32 -3.49
CA ALA A 3 6.11 -15.97 -3.29
C ALA A 3 7.02 -15.03 -4.10
N LYS A 4 6.42 -14.21 -4.98
CA LYS A 4 7.17 -13.19 -5.71
C LYS A 4 7.89 -12.32 -4.68
N GLU A 5 9.20 -12.23 -4.78
CA GLU A 5 10.00 -11.40 -3.88
C GLU A 5 9.60 -9.94 -4.07
N LEU A 6 9.17 -9.28 -2.99
CA LEU A 6 8.78 -7.87 -3.05
C LEU A 6 9.99 -7.00 -3.39
N ASN A 7 9.88 -6.22 -4.47
CA ASN A 7 10.93 -5.35 -4.96
C ASN A 7 10.34 -4.17 -5.72
N GLY A 8 10.38 -2.98 -5.11
CA GLY A 8 9.77 -1.77 -5.68
C GLY A 8 8.91 -1.01 -4.67
N TYR A 9 7.99 -0.20 -5.18
CA TYR A 9 7.04 0.56 -4.38
C TYR A 9 5.67 -0.12 -4.40
N TYR A 10 4.99 -0.06 -3.25
CA TYR A 10 3.70 -0.70 -3.05
C TYR A 10 2.76 0.23 -2.29
N TYR A 11 1.49 0.18 -2.64
CA TYR A 11 0.40 0.68 -1.82
C TYR A 11 0.10 -0.35 -0.73
N CYS A 12 0.13 0.11 0.52
CA CYS A 12 -0.13 -0.69 1.71
C CYS A 12 -1.46 -0.24 2.31
N PHE A 13 -2.47 -1.09 2.22
CA PHE A 13 -3.79 -0.91 2.82
C PHE A 13 -3.75 -1.53 4.21
N SER A 14 -3.73 -0.71 5.26
CA SER A 14 -3.62 -1.16 6.65
C SER A 14 -5.01 -1.17 7.28
N PHE A 15 -5.52 -2.36 7.59
CA PHE A 15 -6.80 -2.55 8.28
C PHE A 15 -6.63 -2.34 9.78
N ASP A 16 -5.56 -2.90 10.34
CA ASP A 16 -5.15 -2.77 11.73
C ASP A 16 -3.61 -2.82 11.86
N GLU A 17 -3.09 -3.10 13.06
CA GLU A 17 -1.65 -3.18 13.35
C GLU A 17 -0.97 -4.41 12.75
N TRP A 18 -1.73 -5.49 12.49
CA TRP A 18 -1.25 -6.81 12.10
C TRP A 18 -1.65 -7.17 10.66
N SER A 19 -2.75 -6.62 10.16
CA SER A 19 -3.34 -6.94 8.86
C SER A 19 -3.13 -5.82 7.85
N HIS A 20 -2.49 -6.18 6.73
CA HIS A 20 -2.33 -5.28 5.59
C HIS A 20 -2.23 -6.02 4.25
N ASP A 21 -2.75 -5.37 3.21
CA ASP A 21 -2.58 -5.80 1.82
C ASP A 21 -1.57 -4.91 1.09
N LEU A 22 -0.83 -5.52 0.16
CA LEU A 22 0.17 -4.85 -0.66
C LEU A 22 -0.19 -4.98 -2.14
N TYR A 23 -0.25 -3.84 -2.82
CA TYR A 23 -0.44 -3.76 -4.28
C TYR A 23 0.73 -3.02 -4.91
N SER A 24 1.32 -3.58 -5.97
CA SER A 24 2.40 -2.89 -6.67
C SER A 24 1.87 -1.60 -7.30
N ILE A 25 2.67 -0.53 -7.27
CA ILE A 25 2.32 0.71 -7.98
C ILE A 25 2.23 0.52 -9.51
N THR A 26 2.74 -0.60 -10.02
CA THR A 26 2.64 -0.98 -11.45
C THR A 26 1.31 -1.67 -11.77
N GLU A 27 0.59 -2.15 -10.76
CA GLU A 27 -0.66 -2.92 -10.91
C GLU A 27 -1.90 -2.08 -10.56
N MET A 28 -1.72 -1.03 -9.76
CA MET A 28 -2.80 -0.15 -9.31
C MET A 28 -2.35 1.30 -9.39
N SER A 29 -3.17 2.18 -9.96
CA SER A 29 -2.87 3.60 -9.98
C SER A 29 -3.07 4.23 -8.60
N ARG A 30 -2.46 5.42 -8.39
CA ARG A 30 -2.65 6.18 -7.15
C ARG A 30 -4.11 6.53 -6.88
N LYS A 31 -4.86 6.89 -7.92
CA LYS A 31 -6.27 7.31 -7.79
C LYS A 31 -7.13 6.12 -7.37
N GLU A 32 -6.96 4.98 -8.01
CA GLU A 32 -7.65 3.73 -7.64
C GLU A 32 -7.33 3.37 -6.20
N ALA A 33 -6.05 3.38 -5.80
CA ALA A 33 -5.67 3.05 -4.44
C ALA A 33 -6.31 3.96 -3.38
N ILE A 34 -6.42 5.26 -3.66
CA ILE A 34 -7.09 6.21 -2.76
C ILE A 34 -8.58 5.92 -2.65
N LEU A 35 -9.28 5.73 -3.78
CA LEU A 35 -10.71 5.42 -3.79
C LEU A 35 -10.99 4.11 -3.05
N THR A 36 -10.24 3.05 -3.36
CA THR A 36 -10.35 1.76 -2.66
C THR A 36 -10.10 1.92 -1.16
N ALA A 37 -9.14 2.74 -0.74
CA ALA A 37 -8.89 2.96 0.68
C ALA A 37 -10.04 3.71 1.38
N ILE A 38 -10.68 4.66 0.70
CA ILE A 38 -11.86 5.38 1.19
C ILE A 38 -13.04 4.41 1.31
N ASP A 39 -13.34 3.66 0.25
CA ASP A 39 -14.48 2.73 0.20
C ASP A 39 -14.39 1.65 1.29
N ASN A 40 -13.17 1.19 1.59
CA ASN A 40 -12.93 0.19 2.64
C ASN A 40 -12.70 0.81 4.03
N GLY A 41 -12.62 2.14 4.15
CA GLY A 41 -12.37 2.82 5.42
C GLY A 41 -10.99 2.57 6.03
N VAL A 42 -9.97 2.25 5.22
CA VAL A 42 -8.64 1.83 5.67
C VAL A 42 -7.57 2.91 5.51
N ARG A 43 -6.46 2.76 6.23
CA ARG A 43 -5.31 3.66 6.12
C ARG A 43 -4.44 3.25 4.94
N LEU A 44 -4.18 4.19 4.04
CA LEU A 44 -3.31 3.98 2.89
C LEU A 44 -1.89 4.50 3.15
N TYR A 45 -0.89 3.68 2.83
CA TYR A 45 0.52 4.04 2.90
C TYR A 45 1.25 3.71 1.59
N LEU A 46 2.33 4.44 1.31
CA LEU A 46 3.34 4.06 0.34
C LEU A 46 4.53 3.46 1.08
N VAL A 47 4.93 2.25 0.67
CA VAL A 47 6.07 1.52 1.22
C VAL A 47 7.01 1.08 0.11
N LYS A 48 8.30 0.97 0.43
CA LYS A 48 9.32 0.48 -0.49
C LYS A 48 9.83 -0.86 0.01
N TYR A 49 9.97 -1.83 -0.88
CA TYR A 49 10.60 -3.12 -0.61
C TYR A 49 11.82 -3.32 -1.50
N ARG A 50 12.82 -4.01 -0.96
CA ARG A 50 13.99 -4.51 -1.72
C ARG A 50 14.35 -5.88 -1.18
N LYS A 51 14.42 -6.88 -2.06
CA LYS A 51 14.69 -8.28 -1.68
C LYS A 51 13.78 -8.79 -0.55
N GLY A 52 12.49 -8.51 -0.64
CA GLY A 52 11.49 -8.90 0.36
C GLY A 52 11.51 -8.12 1.68
N LYS A 53 12.43 -7.15 1.86
CA LYS A 53 12.53 -6.35 3.09
C LYS A 53 12.03 -4.93 2.89
N GLN A 54 11.15 -4.47 3.78
CA GLN A 54 10.71 -3.08 3.78
C GLN A 54 11.92 -2.16 4.02
N GLN A 55 12.01 -1.10 3.22
CA GLN A 55 13.05 -0.09 3.28
C GLN A 55 12.46 1.21 3.84
N GLY A 56 13.04 1.70 4.94
CA GLY A 56 12.60 2.95 5.57
C GLY A 56 11.19 2.89 6.16
N SER A 57 10.64 4.08 6.40
CA SER A 57 9.34 4.27 7.04
C SER A 57 8.17 4.26 6.04
N LYS A 58 7.00 3.85 6.53
CA LYS A 58 5.75 3.94 5.77
C LYS A 58 5.36 5.41 5.59
N LYS A 59 5.05 5.82 4.36
CA LYS A 59 4.57 7.19 4.07
C LYS A 59 3.06 7.19 3.96
N ARG A 60 2.36 7.80 4.92
CA ARG A 60 0.89 7.89 4.88
C ARG A 60 0.44 8.72 3.68
N ILE A 61 -0.54 8.21 2.94
CA ILE A 61 -1.24 8.95 1.89
C ILE A 61 -2.55 9.47 2.49
N ALA A 62 -2.78 10.78 2.36
CA ALA A 62 -4.02 11.37 2.84
C ALA A 62 -5.19 10.97 1.93
N THR A 63 -6.25 10.43 2.53
CA THR A 63 -7.51 10.05 1.85
C THR A 63 -8.63 11.06 2.08
N LYS A 64 -8.47 11.96 3.06
CA LYS A 64 -9.52 12.89 3.51
C LYS A 64 -9.93 13.97 2.50
N ASN A 65 -9.15 14.21 1.44
CA ASN A 65 -9.39 15.30 0.50
C ASN A 65 -10.05 14.83 -0.81
N MET A 66 -10.48 13.56 -0.89
CA MET A 66 -11.14 12.98 -2.09
C MET A 66 -12.47 12.29 -1.78
N ALA A 67 -12.98 12.42 -0.54
CA ALA A 67 -14.31 11.95 -0.15
C ALA A 67 -15.35 13.05 -0.40
#